data_AF-A0A131XD47-F1
#
_entry.id   AF-A0A131XD47-F1
#
_cell.length_a   1.000
_cell.length_b   1.000
_cell.length_c   1.000
_cell.angle_alpha   90.00
_cell.angle_beta   90.00
_cell.angle_gamma   90.00
#
_symmetry.space_group_name_H-M   'P 1'
#
loop_
_entity.id
_entity.type
_entity.pdbx_description
1 polymer ?
#
loop_
_entity_poly.entity_id
_entity_poly.type
_entity_poly.pdbx_seq_one_letter_code
_entity_poly.pdbx_strand_id
1 'polypeptide(L)'
;RSATVFLLYSYDSAMHFQAVQALYQFLSKVPGLRVVFDVTEANDMGAPHHWLPTWLHRADHILLVISAGVYEKVEKHMRPAHEHHPWGDLVTPAVYDIVRLPDLQKKLVKVLMAGTPETNVPTSLFTRGVVFKLPKHTSRMLHHLFGEHQCRTTLQCMAQHPLWP
;
A
#
# COMPACT_ATOMS: atom_id res chain seq x y z
N ARG A 1 -9.15 18.09 -1.30
CA ARG A 1 -9.86 16.84 -0.91
C ARG A 1 -9.03 16.12 0.14
N SER A 2 -9.62 15.23 0.93
CA SER A 2 -8.89 14.39 1.87
C SER A 2 -9.09 12.92 1.56
N ALA A 3 -8.06 12.11 1.78
CA ALA A 3 -8.11 10.65 1.63
C ALA A 3 -7.26 9.99 2.73
N THR A 4 -7.65 8.80 3.15
CA THR A 4 -6.90 7.97 4.09
C THR A 4 -6.46 6.69 3.40
N VAL A 5 -5.15 6.44 3.41
CA VAL A 5 -4.51 5.23 2.90
C VAL A 5 -4.03 4.38 4.06
N PHE A 6 -4.35 3.10 4.04
CA PHE A 6 -3.68 2.11 4.85
C PHE A 6 -2.50 1.48 4.08
N LEU A 7 -1.27 1.74 4.55
CA LEU A 7 -0.04 1.24 3.93
C LEU A 7 0.27 -0.16 4.44
N LEU A 8 0.14 -1.16 3.57
CA LEU A 8 0.36 -2.57 3.86
C LEU A 8 1.57 -3.09 3.08
N TYR A 9 2.46 -3.83 3.73
CA TYR A 9 3.69 -4.33 3.11
C TYR A 9 4.20 -5.56 3.86
N SER A 10 5.11 -6.31 3.24
CA SER A 10 5.90 -7.36 3.90
C SER A 10 7.29 -6.84 4.25
N TYR A 11 7.81 -7.16 5.44
CA TYR A 11 9.20 -6.87 5.80
C TYR A 11 10.12 -7.93 5.19
N ASP A 12 10.42 -7.78 3.90
CA ASP A 12 11.27 -8.74 3.16
C ASP A 12 12.76 -8.63 3.55
N SER A 13 13.23 -7.39 3.73
CA SER A 13 14.62 -7.05 4.07
C SER A 13 14.71 -5.60 4.55
N ALA A 14 15.84 -5.22 5.15
CA ALA A 14 16.09 -3.83 5.56
C ALA A 14 16.05 -2.85 4.37
N MET A 15 16.59 -3.25 3.21
CA MET A 15 16.55 -2.43 1.99
C MET A 15 15.12 -2.24 1.46
N HIS A 16 14.32 -3.31 1.46
CA HIS A 16 12.91 -3.21 1.09
C HIS A 16 12.15 -2.29 2.06
N PHE A 17 12.37 -2.45 3.36
CA PHE A 17 11.76 -1.61 4.37
C PHE A 17 12.13 -0.13 4.21
N GLN A 18 13.38 0.18 3.89
CA GLN A 18 13.81 1.55 3.59
C GLN A 18 13.04 2.14 2.39
N ALA A 19 12.76 1.35 1.36
CA ALA A 19 11.93 1.79 0.23
C ALA A 19 10.47 2.04 0.64
N VAL A 20 9.90 1.19 1.51
CA VAL A 20 8.56 1.40 2.08
C VAL A 20 8.52 2.68 2.93
N GLN A 21 9.54 2.92 3.76
CA GLN A 21 9.66 4.15 4.54
C GLN A 21 9.79 5.39 3.65
N ALA A 22 10.54 5.32 2.55
CA ALA A 22 10.63 6.41 1.58
C ALA A 22 9.27 6.71 0.93
N LEU A 23 8.49 5.67 0.60
CA LEU A 23 7.12 5.85 0.12
C LEU A 23 6.22 6.48 1.18
N TYR A 24 6.28 6.01 2.43
CA TYR A 24 5.54 6.62 3.54
C TYR A 24 5.88 8.11 3.69
N GLN A 25 7.17 8.47 3.67
CA GLN A 25 7.63 9.86 3.78
C GLN A 25 7.15 10.72 2.60
N PHE A 26 7.14 10.18 1.39
CA PHE A 26 6.60 10.84 0.21
C PHE A 26 5.10 11.11 0.37
N LEU A 27 4.32 10.07 0.68
CA LEU A 27 2.87 10.17 0.81
C LEU A 27 2.46 11.10 1.95
N SER A 28 3.19 11.09 3.07
CA SER A 28 2.92 11.95 4.24
C SER A 28 3.15 13.44 3.96
N LYS A 29 3.86 13.79 2.88
CA LYS A 29 4.04 15.17 2.42
C LYS A 29 2.91 15.65 1.50
N VAL A 30 2.04 14.76 1.04
CA VAL A 30 0.94 15.10 0.13
C VAL A 30 -0.20 15.73 0.96
N PRO A 31 -0.55 17.01 0.73
CA PRO A 31 -1.61 17.66 1.50
C PRO A 31 -2.96 16.95 1.33
N GLY A 32 -3.64 16.70 2.45
CA GLY A 32 -4.92 16.01 2.49
C GLY A 32 -4.82 14.48 2.46
N LEU A 33 -3.62 13.89 2.37
CA LEU A 33 -3.45 12.44 2.46
C LEU A 33 -3.04 12.05 3.87
N ARG A 34 -3.88 11.26 4.55
CA ARG A 34 -3.50 10.57 5.79
C ARG A 34 -2.94 9.19 5.44
N VAL A 35 -1.74 8.88 5.91
CA VAL A 35 -1.14 7.56 5.76
C VAL A 35 -1.15 6.85 7.10
N VAL A 36 -1.90 5.75 7.18
CA VAL A 36 -1.88 4.81 8.29
C VAL A 36 -0.76 3.82 8.04
N PHE A 37 0.25 3.83 8.90
CA PHE A 37 1.44 3.02 8.79
C PHE A 37 1.76 2.42 10.17
N ASP A 38 1.97 1.10 10.20
CA ASP A 38 2.14 0.32 11.44
C ASP A 38 3.27 0.87 12.32
N VAL A 39 4.40 1.24 11.74
CA VAL A 39 5.56 1.77 12.47
C VAL A 39 5.22 3.07 13.20
N THR A 40 4.41 3.93 12.59
CA THR A 40 4.07 5.24 13.16
C THR A 40 2.86 5.19 14.09
N GLU A 41 2.00 4.19 13.93
CA GLU A 41 0.89 3.92 14.84
C GLU A 41 1.23 2.85 15.88
N ALA A 42 2.50 2.48 16.03
CA ALA A 42 2.98 1.43 16.94
C ALA A 42 2.43 1.54 18.37
N ASN A 43 2.35 2.77 18.89
CA ASN A 43 1.83 3.06 20.23
C ASN A 43 0.29 3.02 20.30
N ASP A 44 -0.38 3.32 19.19
CA ASP A 44 -1.84 3.35 19.07
C ASP A 44 -2.42 2.00 18.62
N MET A 45 -1.56 1.09 18.15
CA MET A 45 -1.95 -0.21 17.61
C MET A 45 -2.62 -1.09 18.66
N GLY A 46 -2.25 -0.92 19.94
CA GLY A 46 -2.78 -1.71 21.05
C GLY A 46 -2.65 -3.20 20.77
N ALA A 47 -3.77 -3.85 20.45
CA ALA A 47 -3.79 -5.24 20.03
C ALA A 47 -3.85 -5.38 18.49
N PRO A 48 -2.82 -5.95 17.82
CA PRO A 48 -2.73 -6.02 16.36
C PRO A 48 -3.96 -6.65 15.66
N HIS A 49 -4.63 -7.60 16.33
CA HIS A 49 -5.81 -8.30 15.82
C HIS A 49 -7.06 -7.41 15.70
N HIS A 50 -7.12 -6.29 16.42
CA HIS A 50 -8.19 -5.29 16.26
C HIS A 50 -7.79 -4.17 15.30
N TRP A 51 -6.50 -3.83 15.27
CA TRP A 51 -5.99 -2.73 14.46
C TRP A 51 -6.11 -3.01 12.95
N LEU A 52 -5.68 -4.20 12.51
CA LEU A 52 -5.71 -4.53 11.09
C LEU A 52 -7.14 -4.51 10.50
N PRO A 53 -8.15 -5.21 11.07
CA PRO A 53 -9.52 -5.14 10.57
C PRO A 53 -10.08 -3.72 10.59
N THR A 54 -9.74 -2.92 11.61
CA THR A 54 -10.19 -1.54 11.72
C THR A 54 -9.75 -0.72 10.50
N TRP A 55 -8.47 -0.79 10.14
CA TRP A 55 -7.94 0.02 9.04
C TRP A 55 -8.28 -0.51 7.66
N LEU A 56 -8.40 -1.83 7.47
CA LEU A 56 -8.95 -2.39 6.24
C LEU A 56 -10.34 -1.81 5.92
N HIS A 57 -11.19 -1.64 6.94
CA HIS A 57 -12.54 -1.13 6.76
C HIS A 57 -12.63 0.41 6.76
N ARG A 58 -11.84 1.10 7.59
CA ARG A 58 -11.92 2.57 7.73
C ARG A 58 -11.15 3.34 6.67
N ALA A 59 -10.06 2.81 6.14
CA ALA A 59 -9.31 3.51 5.11
C ALA A 59 -10.14 3.61 3.81
N ASP A 60 -9.92 4.69 3.06
CA ASP A 60 -10.50 4.87 1.73
C ASP A 60 -9.80 3.94 0.73
N HIS A 61 -8.48 3.76 0.90
CA HIS A 61 -7.66 2.89 0.07
C HIS A 61 -6.74 1.99 0.91
N ILE A 62 -6.53 0.77 0.42
CA ILE A 62 -5.53 -0.17 0.96
C ILE A 62 -4.37 -0.19 -0.03
N LEU A 63 -3.25 0.42 0.34
CA LEU A 63 -2.05 0.51 -0.49
C LEU A 63 -1.11 -0.65 -0.14
N LEU A 64 -1.23 -1.75 -0.90
CA LEU A 64 -0.39 -2.93 -0.74
C LEU A 64 0.89 -2.79 -1.58
N VAL A 65 2.04 -2.66 -0.92
CA VAL A 65 3.36 -2.75 -1.56
C VAL A 65 3.64 -4.20 -1.90
N ILE A 66 3.66 -4.50 -3.18
CA ILE A 66 3.95 -5.84 -3.70
C ILE A 66 5.45 -6.08 -3.62
N SER A 67 5.83 -7.26 -3.15
CA SER A 67 7.21 -7.67 -2.93
C SER A 67 7.33 -9.19 -3.02
N ALA A 68 8.55 -9.73 -2.97
CA ALA A 68 8.77 -11.17 -2.97
C ALA A 68 8.14 -11.85 -1.74
N GLY A 69 8.25 -11.22 -0.56
CA GLY A 69 7.66 -11.74 0.66
C GLY A 69 6.13 -11.73 0.64
N VAL A 70 5.48 -10.76 -0.01
CA VAL A 70 4.02 -10.83 -0.24
C VAL A 70 3.66 -12.07 -1.05
N TYR A 71 4.37 -12.33 -2.16
CA TYR A 71 4.16 -13.52 -2.97
C TYR A 71 4.39 -14.81 -2.18
N GLU A 72 5.52 -14.92 -1.47
CA GLU A 72 5.87 -16.12 -0.70
C GLU A 72 4.86 -16.42 0.41
N LYS A 73 4.39 -15.39 1.12
CA LYS A 73 3.38 -15.55 2.17
C LYS A 73 2.03 -16.02 1.62
N VAL A 74 1.58 -15.39 0.55
CA VAL A 74 0.22 -15.62 0.03
C VAL A 74 0.15 -16.89 -0.81
N GLU A 75 1.12 -17.12 -1.71
CA GLU A 75 1.06 -18.22 -2.68
C GLU A 75 1.80 -19.47 -2.18
N LYS A 76 2.89 -19.33 -1.41
CA LYS A 76 3.66 -20.47 -0.91
C LYS A 76 3.39 -20.81 0.55
N HIS A 77 2.62 -19.98 1.27
CA HIS A 77 2.44 -20.07 2.72
C HIS A 77 3.78 -20.09 3.48
N MET A 78 4.78 -19.38 2.95
CA MET A 78 6.12 -19.30 3.52
C MET A 78 6.36 -17.92 4.10
N ARG A 79 6.87 -17.89 5.33
CA ARG A 79 7.35 -16.65 5.94
C ARG A 79 8.78 -16.35 5.45
N PRO A 80 9.11 -15.11 5.05
CA PRO A 80 10.47 -14.73 4.71
C PRO A 80 11.43 -15.02 5.89
N ALA A 81 12.58 -15.64 5.61
CA ALA A 81 13.51 -16.14 6.64
C ALA A 81 14.05 -15.05 7.59
N HIS A 82 14.03 -13.79 7.17
CA HIS A 82 14.57 -12.65 7.92
C HIS A 82 13.49 -11.69 8.44
N GLU A 83 12.22 -12.09 8.41
CA GLU A 83 11.13 -11.24 8.89
C GLU A 83 11.13 -11.15 10.42
N HIS A 84 11.64 -10.05 10.96
CA HIS A 84 11.51 -9.67 12.37
C HIS A 84 10.59 -8.45 12.55
N HIS A 85 9.40 -8.52 11.97
CA HIS A 85 8.41 -7.47 12.17
C HIS A 85 7.78 -7.57 13.58
N PRO A 86 7.86 -6.54 14.43
CA PRO A 86 7.46 -6.63 15.84
C PRO A 86 5.95 -6.90 16.02
N TRP A 87 5.13 -6.60 15.01
CA TRP A 87 3.68 -6.81 15.03
C TRP A 87 3.23 -8.07 14.27
N GLY A 88 4.19 -8.90 13.82
CA GLY A 88 3.90 -10.12 13.08
C GLY A 88 3.45 -9.89 11.63
N ASP A 89 2.88 -10.93 11.03
CA ASP A 89 2.44 -10.93 9.64
C ASP A 89 1.04 -10.33 9.48
N LEU A 90 0.98 -9.08 9.02
CA LEU A 90 -0.26 -8.38 8.69
C LEU A 90 -0.73 -8.63 7.25
N VAL A 91 0.16 -9.11 6.37
CA VAL A 91 -0.12 -9.25 4.93
C VAL A 91 -1.07 -10.42 4.70
N THR A 92 -0.72 -11.60 5.21
CA THR A 92 -1.51 -12.82 4.99
C THR A 92 -2.97 -12.65 5.42
N PRO A 93 -3.29 -12.23 6.67
CA PRO A 93 -4.69 -12.03 7.08
C PRO A 93 -5.39 -10.95 6.25
N ALA A 94 -4.72 -9.84 5.92
CA ALA A 94 -5.30 -8.77 5.11
C ALA A 94 -5.66 -9.25 3.70
N VAL A 95 -4.78 -10.02 3.05
CA VAL A 95 -5.03 -10.55 1.71
C VAL A 95 -6.20 -11.53 1.73
N TYR A 96 -6.31 -12.39 2.74
CA TYR A 96 -7.47 -13.27 2.89
C TYR A 96 -8.78 -12.49 3.00
N ASP A 97 -8.80 -11.42 3.80
CA ASP A 97 -9.99 -10.58 3.93
C ASP A 97 -10.33 -9.85 2.63
N ILE A 98 -9.34 -9.29 1.95
CA ILE A 98 -9.51 -8.62 0.65
C ILE A 98 -10.07 -9.60 -0.39
N VAL A 99 -9.53 -10.82 -0.47
CA VAL A 99 -10.00 -11.87 -1.38
C VAL A 99 -11.46 -12.21 -1.13
N ARG A 100 -11.89 -12.22 0.15
CA ARG A 100 -13.26 -12.61 0.55
C ARG A 100 -14.29 -11.48 0.45
N LEU A 101 -13.87 -10.23 0.65
CA LEU A 101 -14.78 -9.09 0.82
C LEU A 101 -14.72 -8.14 -0.38
N PRO A 102 -15.76 -8.07 -1.24
CA PRO A 102 -15.77 -7.24 -2.45
C PRO A 102 -15.50 -5.76 -2.20
N ASP A 103 -15.95 -5.22 -1.06
CA ASP A 103 -15.74 -3.80 -0.75
C ASP A 103 -14.27 -3.49 -0.46
N LEU A 104 -13.52 -4.43 0.13
CA LEU A 104 -12.08 -4.28 0.30
C LEU A 104 -11.33 -4.37 -1.04
N GLN A 105 -11.83 -5.17 -1.99
CA GLN A 105 -11.24 -5.27 -3.33
C GLN A 105 -11.30 -3.95 -4.11
N LYS A 106 -12.39 -3.19 -3.94
CA LYS A 106 -12.56 -1.87 -4.57
C LYS A 106 -11.57 -0.84 -4.03
N LYS A 107 -11.15 -0.99 -2.77
CA LYS A 107 -10.18 -0.11 -2.08
C LYS A 107 -8.73 -0.47 -2.38
N LEU A 108 -8.49 -1.67 -2.90
CA LEU A 108 -7.14 -2.19 -3.09
C LEU A 108 -6.38 -1.42 -4.19
N VAL A 109 -5.22 -0.90 -3.81
CA VAL A 109 -4.22 -0.31 -4.68
C VAL A 109 -2.92 -1.08 -4.51
N LYS A 110 -2.51 -1.80 -5.55
CA LYS A 110 -1.26 -2.57 -5.59
C LYS A 110 -0.14 -1.68 -6.10
N VAL A 111 0.95 -1.57 -5.35
CA VAL A 111 2.13 -0.79 -5.71
C VAL A 111 3.29 -1.70 -6.02
N LEU A 112 3.83 -1.58 -7.23
CA LEU A 112 5.07 -2.22 -7.65
C LEU A 112 6.18 -1.18 -7.61
N MET A 113 7.17 -1.37 -6.72
CA MET A 113 8.36 -0.54 -6.67
C MET A 113 9.28 -0.82 -7.86
N ALA A 114 10.19 0.10 -8.16
CA ALA A 114 11.20 -0.10 -9.20
C ALA A 114 11.95 -1.43 -9.00
N GLY A 115 12.03 -2.24 -10.06
CA GLY A 115 12.65 -3.57 -10.02
C GLY A 115 11.78 -4.69 -9.45
N THR A 116 10.58 -4.40 -8.93
CA THR A 116 9.64 -5.46 -8.51
C THR A 116 8.91 -6.04 -9.72
N PRO A 117 9.04 -7.35 -10.01
CA PRO A 117 8.37 -7.97 -11.13
C PRO A 117 6.87 -8.15 -10.86
N GLU A 118 6.04 -8.06 -11.90
CA GLU A 118 4.59 -8.30 -11.79
C GLU A 118 4.25 -9.73 -11.35
N THR A 119 5.16 -10.68 -11.58
CA THR A 119 5.04 -12.07 -11.13
C THR A 119 4.99 -12.19 -9.60
N ASN A 120 5.38 -11.16 -8.87
CA ASN A 120 5.27 -11.12 -7.40
C ASN A 120 3.88 -10.68 -6.93
N VAL A 121 2.99 -10.24 -7.82
CA VAL A 121 1.59 -10.04 -7.44
C VAL A 121 0.99 -11.44 -7.20
N PRO A 122 0.36 -11.72 -6.05
CA PRO A 122 -0.34 -12.99 -5.85
C PRO A 122 -1.42 -13.21 -6.91
N THR A 123 -1.59 -14.45 -7.37
CA THR A 123 -2.60 -14.85 -8.36
C THR A 123 -3.99 -14.45 -7.91
N SER A 124 -4.26 -14.62 -6.61
CA SER A 124 -5.53 -14.24 -5.98
C SER A 124 -5.82 -12.74 -6.07
N LEU A 125 -4.84 -11.88 -6.36
CA LEU A 125 -4.99 -10.43 -6.44
C LEU A 125 -4.89 -9.88 -7.87
N PHE A 126 -4.61 -10.69 -8.89
CA PHE A 126 -4.40 -10.21 -10.26
C PHE A 126 -5.54 -9.34 -10.78
N THR A 127 -6.79 -9.80 -10.64
CA THR A 127 -7.99 -9.12 -11.14
C THR A 127 -8.62 -8.14 -10.13
N ARG A 128 -8.07 -8.03 -8.93
CA ARG A 128 -8.66 -7.24 -7.82
C ARG A 128 -7.90 -5.94 -7.61
N GLY A 129 -8.62 -4.82 -7.50
CA GLY A 129 -8.00 -3.51 -7.29
C GLY A 129 -7.17 -3.02 -8.48
N VAL A 130 -6.54 -1.86 -8.32
CA VAL A 130 -5.72 -1.22 -9.36
C VAL A 130 -4.23 -1.43 -9.11
N VAL A 131 -3.40 -1.35 -10.16
CA VAL A 131 -1.93 -1.50 -10.07
C VAL A 131 -1.23 -0.21 -10.51
N PHE A 132 -0.28 0.26 -9.70
CA PHE A 132 0.62 1.35 -10.06
C PHE A 132 2.09 0.93 -9.95
N LYS A 133 2.90 1.33 -10.93
CA LYS A 133 4.35 1.07 -10.97
C LYS A 133 5.07 2.35 -10.62
N LEU A 134 5.79 2.38 -9.52
CA LEU A 134 6.50 3.56 -9.05
C LEU A 134 7.97 3.55 -9.53
N PRO A 135 8.56 4.73 -9.81
CA PRO A 135 7.96 6.07 -9.71
C PRO A 135 7.14 6.49 -10.95
N LYS A 136 7.07 5.67 -12.00
CA LYS A 136 6.45 6.04 -13.30
C LYS A 136 4.98 6.47 -13.17
N HIS A 137 4.22 5.88 -12.26
CA HIS A 137 2.79 6.11 -12.09
C HIS A 137 2.45 6.96 -10.86
N THR A 138 3.40 7.69 -10.25
CA THR A 138 3.16 8.45 -9.02
C THR A 138 1.97 9.43 -9.14
N SER A 139 1.96 10.31 -10.15
CA SER A 139 0.85 11.25 -10.37
C SER A 139 -0.49 10.52 -10.57
N ARG A 140 -0.50 9.42 -11.35
CA ARG A 140 -1.71 8.62 -11.59
C ARG A 140 -2.25 8.00 -10.30
N MET A 141 -1.36 7.53 -9.44
CA MET A 141 -1.70 6.97 -8.14
C MET A 141 -2.31 8.05 -7.25
N LEU A 142 -1.71 9.24 -7.15
CA LEU A 142 -2.25 10.34 -6.34
C LEU A 142 -3.65 10.77 -6.82
N HIS A 143 -3.85 10.95 -8.13
CA HIS A 143 -5.18 11.24 -8.66
C HIS A 143 -6.21 10.15 -8.30
N HIS A 144 -5.82 8.87 -8.40
CA HIS A 144 -6.70 7.78 -8.00
C HIS A 144 -7.07 7.85 -6.52
N LEU A 145 -6.09 8.11 -5.64
CA LEU A 145 -6.31 8.23 -4.19
C LEU A 145 -7.24 9.39 -3.81
N PHE A 146 -7.28 10.46 -4.59
CA PHE A 146 -8.19 11.60 -4.37
C PHE A 146 -9.50 11.52 -5.17
N GLY A 147 -9.70 10.47 -5.96
CA GLY A 147 -10.85 10.32 -6.87
C GLY A 147 -10.91 11.44 -7.92
N GLU A 148 -9.76 11.88 -8.40
CA GLU A 148 -9.60 12.98 -9.36
C GLU A 148 -9.27 12.46 -10.76
N HIS A 149 -9.65 13.25 -11.78
CA HIS A 149 -9.27 12.93 -13.16
C HIS A 149 -7.77 13.12 -13.36
N GLN A 150 -7.14 12.16 -14.04
CA GLN A 150 -5.71 12.21 -14.32
C GLN A 150 -5.36 13.45 -15.16
N CYS A 151 -4.35 14.22 -14.73
CA CYS A 151 -3.77 15.27 -15.58
C CYS A 151 -3.20 14.70 -16.88
N ARG A 152 -3.33 15.45 -17.97
CA ARG A 152 -2.83 15.03 -19.29
C ARG A 152 -1.31 15.18 -19.40
N THR A 153 -0.72 16.12 -18.66
CA THR A 153 0.72 16.40 -18.69
C THR A 153 1.25 16.68 -17.28
N THR A 154 2.57 16.51 -17.09
CA THR A 154 3.24 16.86 -15.82
C THR A 154 3.09 18.34 -15.48
N LEU A 155 3.21 19.23 -16.47
CA LEU A 155 2.99 20.67 -16.30
C LEU A 155 1.58 20.98 -15.80
N GLN A 156 0.56 20.30 -16.36
CA GLN A 156 -0.80 20.44 -15.86
C GLN A 156 -0.92 19.95 -14.42
N CYS A 157 -0.28 18.83 -14.07
CA CYS A 157 -0.30 18.31 -12.71
C CYS A 157 0.36 19.28 -11.71
N MET A 158 1.50 19.87 -12.07
CA MET A 158 2.15 20.88 -11.24
C MET A 158 1.31 22.14 -11.08
N ALA A 159 0.60 22.56 -12.13
CA ALA A 159 -0.27 23.73 -12.08
C ALA A 159 -1.55 23.50 -11.26
N GLN A 160 -2.15 22.31 -11.37
CA GLN A 160 -3.38 21.94 -10.65
C GLN A 160 -3.10 21.52 -9.19
N HIS A 161 -1.93 20.96 -8.93
CA HIS A 161 -1.52 20.43 -7.63
C HIS A 161 -0.12 20.94 -7.24
N PRO A 162 0.07 22.27 -7.05
CA PRO A 162 1.39 22.86 -6.80
C PRO A 162 2.04 22.41 -5.49
N LEU A 163 1.27 21.78 -4.60
CA LEU A 163 1.72 21.28 -3.31
C LEU A 163 1.94 19.76 -3.30
N TRP A 164 1.70 19.06 -4.41
CA TRP A 164 2.05 17.65 -4.51
C TRP A 164 3.55 17.52 -4.82
N PRO A 165 4.29 16.69 -4.07
CA PRO A 165 5.73 16.46 -4.27
C PRO A 165 6.05 15.71 -5.56
#